data_AF-A0A940HIY7-F1
#
_entry.id   AF-A0A940HIY7-F1
#
_cell.length_a   1.000
_cell.length_b   1.000
_cell.length_c   1.000
_cell.angle_alpha   90.00
_cell.angle_beta   90.00
_cell.angle_gamma   90.00
#
_symmetry.space_group_name_H-M   'P 1'
#
loop_
_entity.id
_entity.type
_entity.pdbx_description
1 polymer ?
#
loop_
_entity_poly.entity_id
_entity_poly.type
_entity_poly.pdbx_seq_one_letter_code
_entity_poly.pdbx_strand_id
1 'polypeptide(L)'
;MASSAIENIITIQDELFKATIIEKSIENAATQEVIHYKDALWYGIEQISKKPVLTTKLFIAMMRIIKENHSGIRNVPGTQL
;
A
#
# COMPACT_ATOMS: atom_id res chain seq x y z
N MET A 1 17.69 13.85 12.70
CA MET A 1 16.27 13.82 13.12
C MET A 1 15.38 13.42 11.94
N ALA A 2 15.53 12.19 11.45
CA ALA A 2 14.76 11.66 10.30
C ALA A 2 14.11 10.29 10.59
N SER A 3 14.38 9.68 11.74
CA SER A 3 13.81 8.38 12.13
C SER A 3 12.35 8.49 12.55
N SER A 4 12.02 9.55 13.30
CA SER A 4 10.71 9.74 13.94
C SER A 4 9.57 9.96 12.94
N ALA A 5 9.83 10.55 11.77
CA ALA A 5 8.82 10.75 10.74
C ALA A 5 8.48 9.44 10.00
N ILE A 6 9.46 8.54 9.85
CA ILE A 6 9.25 7.22 9.24
C ILE A 6 8.56 6.28 10.24
N GLU A 7 8.97 6.30 11.53
CA GLU A 7 8.31 5.54 12.60
C GLU A 7 6.87 6.02 12.88
N ASN A 8 6.59 7.33 12.79
CA ASN A 8 5.21 7.83 12.91
C ASN A 8 4.32 7.38 11.75
N ILE A 9 4.83 7.29 10.51
CA ILE A 9 4.03 6.76 9.39
C ILE A 9 3.66 5.30 9.65
N ILE A 10 4.60 4.50 10.13
CA ILE A 10 4.39 3.07 10.42
C ILE A 10 3.34 2.89 11.54
N THR A 11 3.42 3.69 12.60
CA THR A 11 2.55 3.53 13.79
C THR A 11 1.14 4.11 13.56
N ILE A 12 1.03 5.23 12.85
CA ILE A 12 -0.25 5.86 12.51
C ILE A 12 -1.03 5.00 11.52
N GLN A 13 -0.35 4.28 10.61
CA GLN A 13 -1.00 3.44 9.61
C GLN A 13 -1.58 2.15 10.22
N ASP A 14 -0.93 1.56 11.22
CA ASP A 14 -1.44 0.39 11.95
C ASP A 14 -2.62 0.72 12.87
N GLU A 15 -2.59 1.86 13.58
CA GLU A 15 -3.72 2.32 14.40
C GLU A 15 -4.92 2.74 13.54
N LEU A 16 -4.68 3.43 12.40
CA LEU A 16 -5.74 3.73 11.43
C LEU A 16 -6.31 2.45 10.81
N PHE A 17 -5.50 1.43 10.53
CA PHE A 17 -5.96 0.14 10.00
C PHE A 17 -6.84 -0.61 11.00
N LYS A 18 -6.46 -0.63 12.28
CA LYS A 18 -7.29 -1.22 13.35
C LYS A 18 -8.58 -0.43 13.57
N ALA A 19 -8.53 0.90 13.57
CA ALA A 19 -9.71 1.76 13.71
C ALA A 19 -10.67 1.62 12.52
N THR A 20 -10.15 1.53 11.29
CA THR A 20 -10.99 1.36 10.08
C THR A 20 -11.62 -0.03 9.98
N ILE A 21 -11.00 -1.09 10.50
CA ILE A 21 -11.63 -2.42 10.55
C ILE A 21 -12.79 -2.46 11.56
N ILE A 22 -12.67 -1.74 12.68
CA ILE A 22 -13.71 -1.70 13.72
C ILE A 22 -14.90 -0.81 13.30
N GLU A 23 -14.67 0.25 12.52
CA GLU A 23 -15.74 1.13 12.01
C GLU A 23 -16.42 0.63 10.71
N LYS A 24 -15.80 -0.28 9.94
CA LYS A 24 -16.33 -0.80 8.65
C LYS A 24 -17.21 -2.04 8.77
N SER A 25 -18.25 -1.95 9.60
CA SER A 25 -19.51 -2.65 9.32
C SER A 25 -20.32 -1.95 8.21
N ILE A 26 -19.73 -1.00 7.49
CA ILE A 26 -20.36 -0.18 6.45
C ILE A 26 -19.63 -0.43 5.12
N GLU A 27 -20.37 -1.01 4.18
CA GLU A 27 -20.00 -1.35 2.80
C GLU A 27 -19.35 -0.17 2.06
N ASN A 28 -18.13 -0.33 1.52
CA ASN A 28 -17.62 0.50 0.40
C ASN A 28 -16.27 0.04 -0.17
N ALA A 29 -15.95 0.47 -1.40
CA ALA A 29 -14.71 0.19 -2.14
C ALA A 29 -13.41 0.49 -1.35
N ALA A 30 -13.45 1.43 -0.41
CA ALA A 30 -12.35 1.70 0.49
C ALA A 30 -12.03 0.50 1.40
N THR A 31 -12.99 -0.38 1.73
CA THR A 31 -12.77 -1.62 2.50
C THR A 31 -11.99 -2.63 1.67
N GLN A 32 -12.29 -2.71 0.36
CA GLN A 32 -11.58 -3.59 -0.57
C GLN A 32 -10.11 -3.16 -0.72
N GLU A 33 -9.84 -1.87 -0.90
CA GLU A 33 -8.45 -1.37 -0.94
C GLU A 33 -7.69 -1.70 0.35
N VAL A 34 -8.31 -1.53 1.52
CA VAL A 34 -7.73 -1.88 2.84
C VAL A 34 -7.36 -3.36 2.93
N ILE A 35 -8.19 -4.27 2.42
CA ILE A 35 -7.91 -5.73 2.45
C ILE A 35 -6.66 -6.05 1.61
N HIS A 36 -6.52 -5.44 0.42
CA HIS A 36 -5.44 -5.77 -0.51
C HIS A 36 -4.07 -5.22 -0.11
N TYR A 37 -4.00 -4.26 0.82
CA TYR A 37 -2.72 -3.80 1.37
C TYR A 37 -1.92 -4.93 2.04
N LYS A 38 -2.60 -5.78 2.82
CA LYS A 38 -1.95 -6.90 3.50
C LYS A 38 -1.30 -7.85 2.49
N ASP A 39 -2.03 -8.18 1.42
CA ASP A 39 -1.56 -9.12 0.40
C ASP A 39 -0.43 -8.50 -0.44
N ALA A 40 -0.49 -7.21 -0.74
CA ALA A 40 0.58 -6.49 -1.41
C ALA A 40 1.88 -6.43 -0.58
N LEU A 41 1.77 -6.24 0.75
CA LEU A 41 2.92 -6.25 1.65
C LEU A 41 3.56 -7.63 1.74
N TRP A 42 2.77 -8.69 1.91
CA TRP A 42 3.27 -10.06 1.91
C TRP A 42 3.96 -10.41 0.60
N TYR A 43 3.35 -10.05 -0.53
CA TYR A 43 3.98 -10.19 -1.84
C TYR A 43 5.33 -9.46 -1.90
N GLY A 44 5.39 -8.21 -1.43
CA GLY A 44 6.62 -7.43 -1.37
C GLY A 44 7.75 -8.13 -0.61
N ILE A 45 7.45 -8.62 0.60
CA ILE A 45 8.41 -9.35 1.46
C ILE A 45 8.89 -10.63 0.78
N GLU A 46 7.99 -11.38 0.15
CA GLU A 46 8.33 -12.61 -0.57
C GLU A 46 9.28 -12.34 -1.74
N GLN A 47 9.03 -11.28 -2.52
CA GLN A 47 9.90 -10.91 -3.65
C GLN A 47 11.27 -10.43 -3.18
N ILE A 48 11.33 -9.63 -2.11
CA ILE A 48 12.59 -9.14 -1.52
C ILE A 48 13.41 -10.31 -0.96
N SER A 49 12.74 -11.31 -0.38
CA SER A 49 13.40 -12.52 0.12
C SER A 49 14.06 -13.33 -0.99
N LYS A 50 13.45 -13.38 -2.19
CA LYS A 50 14.01 -14.05 -3.36
C LYS A 50 15.13 -13.25 -4.02
N LYS A 51 14.97 -11.93 -4.07
CA LYS A 51 15.94 -10.99 -4.65
C LYS A 51 15.94 -9.72 -3.82
N PRO A 52 17.00 -9.44 -3.04
CA PRO A 52 17.04 -8.34 -2.08
C PRO A 52 17.28 -6.99 -2.77
N VAL A 53 16.42 -6.63 -3.72
CA VAL A 53 16.48 -5.40 -4.52
C VAL A 53 15.09 -4.82 -4.65
N LEU A 54 14.93 -3.58 -4.20
CA LEU A 54 13.72 -2.80 -4.44
C LEU A 54 13.77 -2.27 -5.88
N THR A 55 12.74 -2.58 -6.67
CA THR A 55 12.65 -2.14 -8.07
C THR A 55 11.32 -1.48 -8.34
N THR A 56 11.27 -0.57 -9.30
CA THR A 56 10.02 0.04 -9.77
C THR A 56 8.98 -1.01 -10.19
N LYS A 57 9.44 -2.12 -10.78
CA LYS A 57 8.57 -3.25 -11.16
C LYS A 57 7.88 -3.88 -9.94
N LEU A 58 8.60 -4.01 -8.82
CA LEU A 58 8.04 -4.51 -7.56
C LEU A 58 6.94 -3.57 -7.03
N PHE A 59 7.19 -2.26 -7.03
CA PHE A 59 6.20 -1.28 -6.60
C PHE A 59 4.96 -1.23 -7.52
N ILE A 60 5.14 -1.36 -8.84
CA ILE A 60 4.02 -1.49 -9.77
C ILE A 60 3.19 -2.76 -9.45
N ALA A 61 3.85 -3.89 -9.20
CA ALA A 61 3.16 -5.14 -8.86
C ALA A 61 2.35 -5.01 -7.54
N MET A 62 2.95 -4.44 -6.49
CA MET A 62 2.24 -4.20 -5.22
C MET A 62 1.06 -3.23 -5.38
N MET A 63 1.22 -2.15 -6.15
CA MET A 63 0.13 -1.20 -6.44
C MET A 63 -1.03 -1.86 -7.19
N ARG A 64 -0.73 -2.76 -8.13
CA ARG A 64 -1.74 -3.53 -8.88
C ARG A 64 -2.50 -4.49 -7.99
N ILE A 65 -1.86 -5.08 -6.97
CA ILE A 65 -2.54 -5.89 -5.95
C ILE A 65 -3.49 -4.99 -5.15
N ILE A 66 -3.01 -3.85 -4.63
CA ILE A 66 -3.84 -2.92 -3.83
C ILE A 66 -5.08 -2.44 -4.61
N LYS A 67 -4.89 -2.07 -5.87
CA LYS A 67 -5.94 -1.45 -6.70
C LYS A 67 -6.73 -2.43 -7.57
N GLU A 68 -6.40 -3.71 -7.52
CA GLU A 68 -6.93 -4.78 -8.39
C GLU A 68 -7.03 -4.37 -9.86
N ASN A 69 -5.96 -3.77 -10.38
CA ASN A 69 -5.96 -3.27 -11.75
C ASN A 69 -4.61 -3.48 -12.45
N HIS A 70 -4.54 -3.04 -13.70
CA HIS A 70 -3.35 -3.21 -14.55
C HIS A 70 -2.57 -1.91 -14.75
N SER A 71 -2.83 -0.90 -13.91
CA SER A 71 -2.22 0.44 -14.03
C SER A 71 -0.70 0.38 -13.93
N GLY A 72 -0.05 1.33 -14.60
CA GLY A 72 1.39 1.57 -14.52
C GLY A 72 1.68 2.95 -13.91
N ILE A 73 2.92 3.40 -14.08
CA ILE A 73 3.28 4.78 -13.72
C ILE A 73 2.48 5.73 -14.61
N ARG A 74 1.90 6.77 -14.01
CA ARG A 74 1.18 7.82 -14.76
C ARG A 74 2.15 8.52 -15.72
N ASN A 75 1.74 8.64 -16.99
CA ASN A 75 2.51 9.30 -18.04
C ASN A 75 1.86 10.62 -18.52
N VAL A 76 0.90 11.15 -17.75
CA VAL A 76 0.23 12.42 -18.05
C VAL A 76 0.87 13.55 -17.24
N PRO A 77 1.24 14.68 -17.86
CA PRO A 77 1.67 15.86 -17.13
C PRO A 77 0.46 16.49 -16.40
N GLY A 78 0.59 16.67 -15.09
CA GLY A 78 -0.45 17.26 -14.24
C GLY A 78 -0.63 16.52 -12.92
N THR A 79 -0.43 17.22 -11.81
CA THR A 79 -0.98 16.85 -10.50
C THR A 79 -2.20 17.71 -10.28
N GLN A 80 -3.37 17.10 -10.18
CA GLN A 80 -4.55 17.80 -9.66
C GLN A 80 -4.23 18.10 -8.18
N LEU A 81 -4.06 19.39 -7.89
CA LEU A 81 -3.90 19.90 -6.52
C LEU A 81 -5.26 19.94 -5.82
#